data_AF-A0A5B1RF70-F1
#
_entry.id   AF-A0A5B1RF70-F1
#
_cell.length_a   1.000
_cell.length_b   1.000
_cell.length_c   1.000
_cell.angle_alpha   90.00
_cell.angle_beta   90.00
_cell.angle_gamma   90.00
#
_symmetry.space_group_name_H-M   'P 1'
#
loop_
_entity.id
_entity.type
_entity.pdbx_description
1 polymer ?
#
loop_
_entity_poly.entity_id
_entity_poly.type
_entity_poly.pdbx_seq_one_letter_code
_entity_poly.pdbx_strand_id
1 'polypeptide(L)'
;MAEDHPDSEWSAIFTNLDNLGSYLKRHNPPLEFKFDKYKTGSDEDCRDSITWVQNNFSMDNHLHKFALFVAIAVAHSIPKVQVQDNPPPTDAPRVIHGDPARNRERMTAWFHSLPWIEGSSTKGRTQPVHFISAVTAYIIIIYTPETPIGSKMRRPHNNAAGKVWNSLFNSKGLGVKWLAHLGLIWINSSSFTKNRVQGASGWTFKSLDEMDLHYHEMVRDLENPNCGTFFFFSHLFGDARARELADLGRFTPPPFAAQQASVHDSNLMAVDRSFGVSVPSVSGRFSTQDVIMISSDEE
;
A
#
# COMPACT_ATOMS: atom_id res chain seq x y z
N MET A 1 19.45 1.94 -31.98
CA MET A 1 19.67 2.08 -30.53
C MET A 1 20.43 0.85 -30.10
N ALA A 2 21.60 1.00 -29.45
CA ALA A 2 22.32 -0.15 -28.91
C ALA A 2 21.39 -0.90 -27.94
N GLU A 3 21.31 -2.23 -28.07
CA GLU A 3 20.56 -3.05 -27.12
C GLU A 3 21.14 -2.81 -25.73
N ASP A 4 20.26 -2.38 -24.83
CA ASP A 4 20.61 -2.07 -23.46
C ASP A 4 20.82 -3.40 -22.71
N HIS A 5 22.08 -3.79 -22.52
CA HIS A 5 22.43 -5.11 -21.99
C HIS A 5 21.87 -5.27 -20.55
N PRO A 6 21.31 -6.45 -20.18
CA PRO A 6 20.75 -6.70 -18.84
C PRO A 6 21.66 -6.30 -17.67
N ASP A 7 22.97 -6.41 -17.87
CA ASP A 7 23.99 -6.12 -16.86
C ASP A 7 24.60 -4.71 -16.95
N SER A 8 24.18 -3.87 -17.89
CA SER A 8 24.67 -2.48 -17.95
C SER A 8 24.19 -1.66 -16.77
N GLU A 9 25.01 -0.70 -16.34
CA GLU A 9 24.61 0.31 -15.36
C GLU A 9 23.41 1.11 -15.87
N TRP A 10 22.49 1.45 -14.97
CA TRP A 10 21.29 2.21 -15.33
C TRP A 10 20.84 3.12 -14.19
N SER A 11 20.07 4.15 -14.52
CA SER A 11 19.50 5.10 -13.56
C SER A 11 17.99 5.00 -13.54
N ALA A 12 17.43 4.76 -12.35
CA ALA A 12 15.99 4.73 -12.11
C ALA A 12 15.34 6.10 -12.31
N ILE A 13 16.07 7.19 -12.08
CA ILE A 13 15.56 8.56 -12.17
C ILE A 13 15.55 9.06 -13.61
N PHE A 14 16.53 8.65 -14.42
CA PHE A 14 16.60 9.00 -15.85
C PHE A 14 15.93 7.97 -16.77
N THR A 15 15.33 6.92 -16.20
CA THR A 15 14.56 5.94 -16.95
C THR A 15 13.37 6.61 -17.65
N ASN A 16 13.20 6.34 -18.95
CA ASN A 16 11.95 6.65 -19.63
C ASN A 16 10.85 5.73 -19.08
N LEU A 17 9.88 6.32 -18.40
CA LEU A 17 8.80 5.59 -17.76
C LEU A 17 7.91 4.84 -18.78
N ASP A 18 7.80 5.27 -20.04
CA ASP A 18 7.10 4.49 -21.08
C ASP A 18 7.71 3.08 -21.26
N ASN A 19 9.01 2.96 -21.00
CA ASN A 19 9.76 1.72 -21.17
C ASN A 19 10.06 1.04 -19.82
N LEU A 20 9.35 1.37 -18.74
CA LEU A 20 9.65 0.84 -17.40
C LEU A 20 9.67 -0.71 -17.39
N GLY A 21 8.79 -1.36 -18.15
CA GLY A 21 8.77 -2.83 -18.27
C GLY A 21 10.04 -3.45 -18.84
N SER A 22 10.83 -2.73 -19.65
CA SER A 22 12.10 -3.27 -20.17
C SER A 22 13.13 -3.50 -19.06
N TYR A 23 13.03 -2.75 -17.96
CA TYR A 23 13.93 -2.85 -16.81
C TYR A 23 13.66 -4.08 -15.94
N LEU A 24 12.56 -4.82 -16.17
CA LEU A 24 12.29 -6.09 -15.49
C LEU A 24 13.38 -7.14 -15.77
N LYS A 25 14.09 -6.97 -16.89
CA LYS A 25 15.18 -7.83 -17.36
C LYS A 25 16.55 -7.43 -16.82
N ARG A 26 16.66 -6.34 -16.03
CA ARG A 26 17.94 -5.94 -15.42
C ARG A 26 18.31 -6.89 -14.29
N HIS A 27 19.58 -7.24 -14.19
CA HIS A 27 20.11 -8.01 -13.07
C HIS A 27 20.74 -7.11 -12.00
N ASN A 28 21.29 -5.97 -12.42
CA ASN A 28 21.96 -5.04 -11.52
C ASN A 28 20.97 -4.00 -10.94
N PRO A 29 21.15 -3.57 -9.68
CA PRO A 29 20.39 -2.46 -9.13
C PRO A 29 20.74 -1.14 -9.84
N PRO A 30 19.85 -0.13 -9.81
CA PRO A 30 20.13 1.17 -10.40
C PRO A 30 21.19 1.94 -9.59
N LEU A 31 21.82 2.94 -10.21
CA LEU A 31 22.84 3.80 -9.60
C LEU A 31 22.37 4.54 -8.33
N GLU A 32 21.06 4.73 -8.17
CA GLU A 32 20.44 5.35 -6.99
C GLU A 32 20.26 4.42 -5.80
N PHE A 33 20.54 3.12 -5.95
CA PHE A 33 20.47 2.11 -4.89
C PHE A 33 21.70 2.20 -3.97
N LYS A 34 21.79 3.29 -3.21
CA LYS A 34 22.89 3.65 -2.34
C LYS A 34 22.39 4.03 -0.95
N PHE A 35 23.04 3.48 0.08
CA PHE A 35 22.60 3.63 1.47
C PHE A 35 23.52 4.52 2.33
N ASP A 36 24.56 5.09 1.75
CA ASP A 36 25.58 5.91 2.43
C ASP A 36 24.98 7.11 3.20
N LYS A 37 23.77 7.50 2.85
CA LYS A 37 23.05 8.65 3.42
C LYS A 37 22.12 8.29 4.58
N TYR A 38 21.91 7.01 4.89
CA TYR A 38 21.08 6.61 6.03
C TYR A 38 21.87 6.67 7.33
N LYS A 39 21.62 7.75 8.09
CA LYS A 39 22.16 7.88 9.45
C LYS A 39 21.30 7.06 10.40
N THR A 40 21.81 5.90 10.80
CA THR A 40 21.16 5.00 11.78
C THR A 40 21.57 5.29 13.23
N GLY A 41 22.59 6.14 13.44
CA GLY A 41 23.08 6.45 14.78
C GLY A 41 23.66 5.20 15.46
N SER A 42 23.28 4.97 16.71
CA SER A 42 23.68 3.80 17.50
C SER A 42 22.65 2.65 17.47
N ASP A 43 21.61 2.73 16.64
CA ASP A 43 20.56 1.70 16.58
C ASP A 43 21.02 0.53 15.70
N GLU A 44 21.38 -0.58 16.35
CA GLU A 44 21.95 -1.76 15.71
C GLU A 44 20.92 -2.46 14.81
N ASP A 45 19.69 -2.63 15.28
CA ASP A 45 18.59 -3.23 14.50
C ASP A 45 18.43 -2.53 13.14
N CYS A 46 18.42 -1.19 13.13
CA CYS A 46 18.29 -0.39 11.91
C CYS A 46 19.52 -0.48 11.01
N ARG A 47 20.72 -0.36 11.58
CA ARG A 47 22.00 -0.48 10.83
C ARG A 47 22.14 -1.85 10.18
N ASP A 48 21.88 -2.90 10.93
CA ASP A 48 22.07 -4.28 10.49
C ASP A 48 21.01 -4.67 9.46
N SER A 49 19.77 -4.18 9.60
CA SER A 49 18.72 -4.38 8.58
C SER A 49 19.06 -3.70 7.25
N ILE A 50 19.59 -2.46 7.28
CA ILE A 50 20.03 -1.76 6.05
C ILE A 50 21.23 -2.48 5.41
N THR A 51 22.20 -2.88 6.23
CA THR A 51 23.38 -3.65 5.77
C THR A 51 22.96 -4.98 5.15
N TRP A 52 21.96 -5.65 5.73
CA TRP A 52 21.40 -6.87 5.17
C TRP A 52 20.84 -6.63 3.76
N VAL A 53 20.05 -5.57 3.55
CA VAL A 53 19.51 -5.23 2.22
C VAL A 53 20.63 -4.96 1.21
N GLN A 54 21.66 -4.22 1.62
CA GLN A 54 22.81 -3.94 0.75
C GLN A 54 23.49 -5.22 0.26
N ASN A 55 23.64 -6.21 1.14
CA ASN A 55 24.39 -7.43 0.85
C ASN A 55 23.54 -8.52 0.17
N ASN A 56 22.21 -8.44 0.27
CA ASN A 56 21.30 -9.50 -0.19
C ASN A 56 20.31 -9.05 -1.26
N PHE A 57 20.34 -7.78 -1.69
CA PHE A 57 19.50 -7.33 -2.80
C PHE A 57 19.79 -8.15 -4.06
N SER A 58 18.73 -8.56 -4.76
CA SER A 58 18.82 -9.37 -5.97
C SER A 58 17.60 -9.09 -6.84
N MET A 59 17.82 -8.90 -8.14
CA MET A 59 16.75 -8.76 -9.13
C MET A 59 16.11 -10.10 -9.50
N ASP A 60 16.58 -11.23 -8.98
CA ASP A 60 15.89 -12.52 -9.14
C ASP A 60 14.83 -12.73 -8.05
N ASN A 61 14.91 -11.98 -6.95
CA ASN A 61 13.94 -12.05 -5.87
C ASN A 61 12.72 -11.15 -6.18
N HIS A 62 11.53 -11.74 -6.21
CA HIS A 62 10.27 -11.05 -6.55
C HIS A 62 9.97 -9.87 -5.63
N LEU A 63 10.13 -10.02 -4.31
CA LEU A 63 9.91 -8.96 -3.33
C LEU A 63 10.89 -7.80 -3.55
N HIS A 64 12.15 -8.09 -3.84
CA HIS A 64 13.18 -7.08 -4.07
C HIS A 64 12.90 -6.29 -5.36
N LYS A 65 12.54 -7.00 -6.45
CA LYS A 65 12.15 -6.38 -7.72
C LYS A 65 10.88 -5.54 -7.54
N PHE A 66 9.85 -6.08 -6.91
CA PHE A 66 8.63 -5.34 -6.58
C PHE A 66 8.93 -4.06 -5.78
N ALA A 67 9.69 -4.17 -4.69
CA ALA A 67 10.07 -3.04 -3.85
C ALA A 67 10.78 -1.95 -4.63
N LEU A 68 11.70 -2.33 -5.54
CA LEU A 68 12.41 -1.38 -6.39
C LEU A 68 11.48 -0.65 -7.36
N PHE A 69 10.59 -1.36 -8.05
CA PHE A 69 9.67 -0.75 -9.01
C PHE A 69 8.65 0.15 -8.34
N VAL A 70 8.14 -0.23 -7.16
CA VAL A 70 7.34 0.66 -6.30
C VAL A 70 8.13 1.92 -5.94
N ALA A 71 9.41 1.77 -5.59
CA ALA A 71 10.27 2.91 -5.27
C ALA A 71 10.46 3.87 -6.46
N ILE A 72 10.63 3.34 -7.67
CA ILE A 72 10.67 4.13 -8.91
C ILE A 72 9.36 4.90 -9.08
N ALA A 73 8.23 4.20 -8.98
CA ALA A 73 6.92 4.81 -9.14
C ALA A 73 6.67 5.93 -8.12
N VAL A 74 7.09 5.72 -6.87
CA VAL A 74 7.00 6.73 -5.80
C VAL A 74 7.90 7.92 -6.08
N ALA A 75 9.16 7.69 -6.49
CA ALA A 75 10.11 8.75 -6.79
C ALA A 75 9.61 9.69 -7.91
N HIS A 76 8.94 9.14 -8.93
CA HIS A 76 8.32 9.91 -10.01
C HIS A 76 6.96 10.51 -9.65
N SER A 77 6.34 10.06 -8.55
CA SER A 77 5.06 10.58 -8.05
C SER A 77 5.21 11.71 -7.03
N ILE A 78 6.43 12.04 -6.60
CA ILE A 78 6.70 13.19 -5.73
C ILE A 78 6.30 14.49 -6.45
N PRO A 79 5.74 15.48 -5.72
CA PRO A 79 5.64 15.56 -4.26
C PRO A 79 4.31 15.10 -3.66
N LYS A 80 3.44 14.46 -4.47
CA LYS A 80 2.13 13.92 -4.10
C LYS A 80 2.23 12.44 -3.76
N VAL A 81 2.86 12.17 -2.61
CA VAL A 81 3.06 10.81 -2.07
C VAL A 81 2.68 10.72 -0.60
N GLN A 82 1.84 11.65 -0.12
CA GLN A 82 1.29 11.59 1.23
C GLN A 82 -0.19 11.27 1.21
N VAL A 83 -0.66 10.69 2.30
CA VAL A 83 -2.08 10.42 2.54
C VAL A 83 -2.60 11.45 3.52
N GLN A 84 -3.85 11.89 3.33
CA GLN A 84 -4.50 12.78 4.28
C GLN A 84 -4.48 12.17 5.69
N ASP A 85 -4.02 12.95 6.66
CA ASP A 85 -3.87 12.48 8.05
C ASP A 85 -5.21 12.10 8.68
N ASN A 86 -6.29 12.79 8.32
CA ASN A 86 -7.62 12.58 8.88
C ASN A 86 -8.64 12.57 7.73
N PRO A 87 -8.76 11.47 6.97
CA PRO A 87 -9.82 11.38 5.98
C PRO A 87 -11.18 11.43 6.70
N PRO A 88 -12.18 12.13 6.13
CA PRO A 88 -13.48 12.30 6.78
C PRO A 88 -14.12 10.93 7.07
N PRO A 89 -14.58 10.67 8.32
CA PRO A 89 -15.16 9.38 8.69
C PRO A 89 -16.45 9.03 7.96
N THR A 90 -17.14 10.03 7.39
CA THR A 90 -18.44 9.87 6.73
C THR A 90 -18.40 8.92 5.55
N ASP A 91 -17.21 8.76 4.95
CA ASP A 91 -17.04 7.99 3.72
C ASP A 91 -16.48 6.59 4.01
N ALA A 92 -16.10 6.30 5.27
CA ALA A 92 -15.55 5.01 5.65
C ALA A 92 -16.62 3.90 5.60
N PRO A 93 -16.29 2.70 5.09
CA PRO A 93 -17.22 1.58 5.04
C PRO A 93 -17.75 1.22 6.44
N ARG A 94 -19.07 1.00 6.54
CA ARG A 94 -19.68 0.44 7.74
C ARG A 94 -19.19 -1.00 7.95
N VAL A 95 -18.85 -1.33 9.19
CA VAL A 95 -18.46 -2.68 9.61
C VAL A 95 -19.66 -3.62 9.48
N ILE A 96 -19.48 -4.71 8.75
CA ILE A 96 -20.43 -5.82 8.64
C ILE A 96 -20.17 -6.78 9.81
N HIS A 97 -21.13 -6.93 10.71
CA HIS A 97 -20.99 -7.86 11.82
C HIS A 97 -20.88 -9.31 11.32
N GLY A 98 -19.92 -10.07 11.85
CA GLY A 98 -19.72 -11.49 11.53
C GLY A 98 -18.82 -11.79 10.31
N ASP A 99 -18.31 -10.78 9.60
CA ASP A 99 -17.45 -10.98 8.42
C ASP A 99 -16.15 -10.14 8.47
N PRO A 100 -15.15 -10.56 9.27
CA PRO A 100 -13.91 -9.82 9.44
C PRO A 100 -13.09 -9.69 8.15
N ALA A 101 -13.11 -10.71 7.29
CA ALA A 101 -12.35 -10.73 6.05
C ALA A 101 -12.87 -9.68 5.07
N ARG A 102 -14.19 -9.65 4.83
CA ARG A 102 -14.81 -8.66 3.95
C ARG A 102 -14.69 -7.23 4.48
N ASN A 103 -14.76 -7.05 5.81
CA ASN A 103 -14.51 -5.74 6.41
C ASN A 103 -13.10 -5.24 6.13
N ARG A 104 -12.11 -6.13 6.24
CA ARG A 104 -10.71 -5.82 5.98
C ARG A 104 -10.48 -5.43 4.53
N GLU A 105 -11.04 -6.17 3.59
CA GLU A 105 -10.98 -5.87 2.16
C GLU A 105 -11.62 -4.52 1.85
N ARG A 106 -12.86 -4.29 2.29
CA ARG A 106 -13.58 -3.03 2.05
C ARG A 106 -12.86 -1.83 2.64
N MET A 107 -12.34 -1.94 3.85
CA MET A 107 -11.63 -0.86 4.51
C MET A 107 -10.30 -0.54 3.82
N THR A 108 -9.59 -1.58 3.39
CA THR A 108 -8.33 -1.43 2.64
C THR A 108 -8.57 -0.80 1.28
N ALA A 109 -9.58 -1.27 0.53
CA ALA A 109 -9.98 -0.71 -0.76
C ALA A 109 -10.43 0.75 -0.63
N TRP A 110 -11.23 1.08 0.38
CA TRP A 110 -11.62 2.46 0.65
C TRP A 110 -10.40 3.34 0.94
N PHE A 111 -9.49 2.91 1.81
CA PHE A 111 -8.31 3.69 2.13
C PHE A 111 -7.38 3.89 0.92
N HIS A 112 -7.23 2.87 0.08
CA HIS A 112 -6.51 2.92 -1.19
C HIS A 112 -7.14 3.91 -2.19
N SER A 113 -8.47 4.07 -2.15
CA SER A 113 -9.18 5.03 -3.02
C SER A 113 -9.01 6.49 -2.61
N LEU A 114 -8.48 6.78 -1.42
CA LEU A 114 -8.28 8.16 -0.96
C LEU A 114 -7.30 8.90 -1.89
N PRO A 115 -7.45 10.22 -2.10
CA PRO A 115 -6.52 10.95 -2.96
C PRO A 115 -5.13 11.04 -2.33
N TRP A 116 -4.10 10.93 -3.18
CA TRP A 116 -2.75 11.33 -2.82
C TRP A 116 -2.64 12.84 -2.71
N ILE A 117 -2.10 13.32 -1.60
CA ILE A 117 -1.94 14.75 -1.32
C ILE A 117 -0.47 15.17 -1.34
N GLU A 118 -0.28 16.46 -1.54
CA GLU A 118 1.00 17.10 -1.33
C GLU A 118 1.34 17.17 0.16
N GLY A 119 2.46 16.57 0.55
CA GLY A 119 2.93 16.66 1.93
C GLY A 119 3.45 18.02 2.38
N SER A 120 2.89 18.60 3.44
CA SER A 120 3.21 19.99 3.84
C SER A 120 4.66 20.27 4.27
N SER A 121 5.49 19.26 4.60
CA SER A 121 6.86 19.48 5.12
C SER A 121 7.84 18.31 4.99
N THR A 122 7.62 17.40 4.04
CA THR A 122 8.40 16.17 3.95
C THR A 122 9.85 16.43 3.51
N LYS A 123 10.84 15.91 4.24
CA LYS A 123 12.25 16.03 3.83
C LYS A 123 12.47 15.23 2.54
N GLY A 124 13.21 15.81 1.59
CA GLY A 124 13.59 15.12 0.34
C GLY A 124 12.57 15.21 -0.79
N ARG A 125 11.55 16.09 -0.70
CA ARG A 125 10.57 16.32 -1.79
C ARG A 125 11.20 16.79 -3.11
N THR A 126 12.42 17.30 -3.08
CA THR A 126 13.20 17.69 -4.26
C THR A 126 14.27 16.66 -4.63
N GLN A 127 14.31 15.52 -3.92
CA GLN A 127 15.36 14.52 -4.05
C GLN A 127 14.79 13.13 -4.33
N PRO A 128 14.20 12.90 -5.52
CA PRO A 128 13.66 11.60 -5.95
C PRO A 128 14.62 10.42 -5.73
N VAL A 129 15.92 10.65 -5.95
CA VAL A 129 17.01 9.67 -5.74
C VAL A 129 16.93 9.01 -4.37
N HIS A 130 16.59 9.76 -3.31
CA HIS A 130 16.53 9.20 -1.96
C HIS A 130 15.34 8.29 -1.73
N PHE A 131 14.26 8.48 -2.47
CA PHE A 131 13.09 7.62 -2.36
C PHE A 131 13.34 6.24 -2.96
N ILE A 132 14.18 6.13 -4.00
CA ILE A 132 14.56 4.83 -4.58
C ILE A 132 15.11 3.90 -3.49
N SER A 133 16.20 4.29 -2.84
CA SER A 133 16.77 3.47 -1.78
C SER A 133 15.87 3.35 -0.55
N ALA A 134 15.15 4.42 -0.19
CA ALA A 134 14.38 4.44 1.06
C ALA A 134 13.20 3.50 0.98
N VAL A 135 12.40 3.62 -0.08
CA VAL A 135 11.22 2.78 -0.29
C VAL A 135 11.63 1.33 -0.51
N THR A 136 12.67 1.10 -1.32
CA THR A 136 13.15 -0.27 -1.58
C THR A 136 13.56 -0.96 -0.28
N ALA A 137 14.44 -0.35 0.53
CA ALA A 137 14.83 -0.94 1.80
C ALA A 137 13.68 -1.03 2.80
N TYR A 138 12.78 -0.04 2.83
CA TYR A 138 11.63 -0.08 3.72
C TYR A 138 10.81 -1.35 3.48
N ILE A 139 10.38 -1.58 2.24
CA ILE A 139 9.55 -2.73 1.87
C ILE A 139 10.30 -4.02 2.13
N ILE A 140 11.55 -4.16 1.65
CA ILE A 140 12.33 -5.39 1.86
C ILE A 140 12.46 -5.70 3.35
N ILE A 141 12.86 -4.73 4.18
CA ILE A 141 13.11 -4.97 5.61
C ILE A 141 11.85 -5.41 6.35
N ILE A 142 10.70 -4.78 6.10
CA ILE A 142 9.48 -5.15 6.83
C ILE A 142 8.94 -6.53 6.40
N TYR A 143 9.18 -6.95 5.15
CA TYR A 143 8.71 -8.24 4.62
C TYR A 143 9.76 -9.36 4.67
N THR A 144 11.01 -9.09 5.05
CA THR A 144 12.06 -10.12 5.14
C THR A 144 12.31 -10.52 6.61
N PRO A 145 11.97 -11.76 7.04
CA PRO A 145 12.12 -12.21 8.43
C PRO A 145 13.57 -12.32 8.90
N GLU A 146 14.53 -12.42 7.98
CA GLU A 146 15.96 -12.50 8.25
C GLU A 146 16.54 -11.16 8.74
N THR A 147 15.82 -10.04 8.53
CA THR A 147 16.26 -8.75 9.05
C THR A 147 15.87 -8.60 10.53
N PRO A 148 16.71 -7.95 11.37
CA PRO A 148 16.36 -7.70 12.78
C PRO A 148 15.00 -7.00 12.95
N ILE A 149 14.71 -5.99 12.13
CA ILE A 149 13.43 -5.27 12.17
C ILE A 149 12.28 -6.15 11.69
N GLY A 150 12.42 -6.85 10.57
CA GLY A 150 11.39 -7.75 10.06
C GLY A 150 11.05 -8.88 11.01
N SER A 151 12.05 -9.46 11.69
CA SER A 151 11.86 -10.45 12.76
C SER A 151 11.10 -9.85 13.95
N LYS A 152 11.52 -8.66 14.40
CA LYS A 152 10.93 -7.94 15.54
C LYS A 152 9.46 -7.59 15.31
N MET A 153 9.10 -7.13 14.11
CA MET A 153 7.74 -6.74 13.74
C MET A 153 6.77 -7.91 13.57
N ARG A 154 7.29 -9.15 13.49
CA ARG A 154 6.48 -10.37 13.43
C ARG A 154 6.20 -10.98 14.81
N ARG A 155 6.87 -10.50 15.86
CA ARG A 155 6.63 -11.02 17.21
C ARG A 155 5.18 -10.73 17.61
N PRO A 156 4.49 -11.67 18.27
CA PRO A 156 3.14 -11.45 18.76
C PRO A 156 3.03 -10.14 19.52
N HIS A 157 2.01 -9.34 19.22
CA HIS A 157 1.74 -8.04 19.85
C HIS A 157 2.80 -6.95 19.61
N ASN A 158 3.71 -7.12 18.65
CA ASN A 158 4.72 -6.11 18.35
C ASN A 158 4.76 -5.75 16.86
N ASN A 159 3.98 -4.73 16.47
CA ASN A 159 4.00 -4.17 15.12
C ASN A 159 4.92 -2.94 15.00
N ALA A 160 5.84 -2.75 15.94
CA ALA A 160 6.71 -1.58 15.99
C ALA A 160 8.14 -1.92 15.51
N ALA A 161 8.61 -1.19 14.49
CA ALA A 161 9.97 -1.31 13.98
C ALA A 161 11.03 -0.67 14.91
N GLY A 162 10.61 0.26 15.77
CA GLY A 162 11.48 1.01 16.68
C GLY A 162 11.52 2.51 16.38
N LYS A 163 11.97 3.30 17.36
CA LYS A 163 11.94 4.77 17.28
C LYS A 163 12.83 5.32 16.17
N VAL A 164 14.04 4.78 16.00
CA VAL A 164 14.99 5.26 14.99
C VAL A 164 14.50 4.94 13.58
N TRP A 165 14.02 3.72 13.34
CA TRP A 165 13.36 3.34 12.10
C TRP A 165 12.19 4.27 11.77
N ASN A 166 11.24 4.40 12.71
CA ASN A 166 10.08 5.25 12.52
C ASN A 166 10.48 6.71 12.22
N SER A 167 11.48 7.26 12.90
CA SER A 167 12.01 8.60 12.63
C SER A 167 12.61 8.74 11.23
N LEU A 168 13.40 7.75 10.80
CA LEU A 168 14.09 7.75 9.52
C LEU A 168 13.15 7.81 8.32
N PHE A 169 12.00 7.13 8.43
CA PHE A 169 11.04 6.98 7.34
C PHE A 169 9.81 7.87 7.47
N ASN A 170 9.29 8.12 8.68
CA ASN A 170 8.19 9.07 8.87
C ASN A 170 8.60 10.50 8.50
N SER A 171 9.86 10.89 8.68
CA SER A 171 10.36 12.19 8.20
C SER A 171 10.32 12.34 6.67
N LYS A 172 10.19 11.21 5.95
CA LYS A 172 9.98 11.11 4.49
C LYS A 172 8.51 10.84 4.11
N GLY A 173 7.59 10.84 5.08
CA GLY A 173 6.19 10.49 4.84
C GLY A 173 5.92 9.00 4.62
N LEU A 174 6.94 8.14 4.78
CA LEU A 174 6.87 6.69 4.57
C LEU A 174 6.39 6.00 5.85
N GLY A 175 5.14 6.26 6.22
CA GLY A 175 4.50 5.71 7.42
C GLY A 175 3.48 4.60 7.11
N VAL A 176 2.78 4.15 8.14
CA VAL A 176 1.79 3.06 8.01
C VAL A 176 0.63 3.40 7.06
N LYS A 177 0.19 4.65 7.02
CA LYS A 177 -0.85 5.11 6.08
C LYS A 177 -0.37 5.03 4.63
N TRP A 178 0.89 5.34 4.40
CA TRP A 178 1.51 5.20 3.07
C TRP A 178 1.56 3.74 2.62
N LEU A 179 1.86 2.79 3.53
CA LEU A 179 1.80 1.35 3.23
C LEU A 179 0.38 0.87 2.91
N ALA A 180 -0.62 1.33 3.67
CA ALA A 180 -2.02 1.00 3.40
C ALA A 180 -2.47 1.51 2.05
N HIS A 181 -2.04 2.73 1.70
CA HIS A 181 -2.36 3.34 0.43
C HIS A 181 -1.68 2.63 -0.74
N LEU A 182 -0.46 2.13 -0.58
CA LEU A 182 0.15 1.25 -1.58
C LEU A 182 -0.41 -0.19 -1.58
N GLY A 183 -1.44 -0.48 -0.79
CA GLY A 183 -2.04 -1.82 -0.73
C GLY A 183 -1.11 -2.90 -0.15
N LEU A 184 -0.08 -2.52 0.61
CA LEU A 184 0.90 -3.46 1.16
C LEU A 184 0.42 -4.06 2.49
N ILE A 185 -0.44 -3.36 3.23
CA ILE A 185 -1.01 -3.84 4.48
C ILE A 185 -2.51 -3.98 4.39
N TRP A 186 -3.05 -4.83 5.25
CA TRP A 186 -4.47 -4.94 5.50
C TRP A 186 -4.91 -4.00 6.60
N ILE A 187 -6.02 -3.29 6.40
CA ILE A 187 -6.68 -2.50 7.44
C ILE A 187 -7.77 -3.34 8.10
N ASN A 188 -7.58 -3.70 9.36
CA ASN A 188 -8.48 -4.59 10.11
C ASN A 188 -9.53 -3.84 10.95
N SER A 189 -9.38 -2.52 11.12
CA SER A 189 -10.25 -1.73 11.99
C SER A 189 -10.36 -0.29 11.51
N SER A 190 -11.53 0.31 11.72
CA SER A 190 -11.76 1.74 11.51
C SER A 190 -10.90 2.62 12.41
N SER A 191 -10.37 2.08 13.51
CA SER A 191 -9.40 2.78 14.38
C SER A 191 -8.12 3.16 13.64
N PHE A 192 -7.78 2.48 12.55
CA PHE A 192 -6.63 2.79 11.71
C PHE A 192 -6.63 4.23 11.19
N THR A 193 -7.81 4.76 10.84
CA THR A 193 -7.96 6.12 10.30
C THR A 193 -7.55 7.19 11.32
N LYS A 194 -7.82 6.92 12.61
CA LYS A 194 -7.54 7.82 13.73
C LYS A 194 -6.09 7.73 14.22
N ASN A 195 -5.43 6.60 14.00
CA ASN A 195 -4.10 6.34 14.53
C ASN A 195 -3.00 6.87 13.59
N ARG A 196 -2.05 7.64 14.13
CA ARG A 196 -0.90 8.18 13.38
C ARG A 196 0.37 7.34 13.49
N VAL A 197 0.37 6.30 14.34
CA VAL A 197 1.61 5.65 14.79
C VAL A 197 1.72 4.22 14.26
N GLN A 198 2.87 3.90 13.66
CA GLN A 198 3.27 2.54 13.30
C GLN A 198 3.46 1.71 14.58
N GLY A 199 2.70 0.63 14.71
CA GLY A 199 2.55 -0.14 15.96
C GLY A 199 1.17 -0.02 16.61
N ALA A 200 0.31 0.89 16.12
CA ALA A 200 -1.08 0.95 16.55
C ALA A 200 -1.88 -0.28 16.08
N SER A 201 -2.88 -0.68 16.87
CA SER A 201 -3.81 -1.74 16.51
C SER A 201 -4.68 -1.36 15.31
N GLY A 202 -5.15 -2.37 14.57
CA GLY A 202 -6.11 -2.20 13.47
C GLY A 202 -5.55 -2.36 12.06
N TRP A 203 -4.34 -2.90 11.91
CA TRP A 203 -3.78 -3.30 10.61
C TRP A 203 -2.82 -4.49 10.78
N THR A 204 -2.54 -5.20 9.69
CA THR A 204 -1.57 -6.31 9.61
C THR A 204 -0.84 -6.26 8.27
N PHE A 205 0.38 -6.78 8.21
CA PHE A 205 1.04 -6.99 6.92
C PHE A 205 0.27 -7.98 6.06
N LYS A 206 0.32 -7.77 4.74
CA LYS A 206 0.02 -8.84 3.79
C LYS A 206 1.02 -9.99 3.96
N SER A 207 0.60 -11.21 3.65
CA SER A 207 1.51 -12.37 3.62
C SER A 207 2.51 -12.24 2.48
N LEU A 208 3.59 -13.04 2.51
CA LEU A 208 4.52 -13.10 1.38
C LEU A 208 3.85 -13.59 0.09
N ASP A 209 2.91 -14.52 0.19
CA ASP A 209 2.11 -14.98 -0.96
C ASP A 209 1.27 -13.84 -1.56
N GLU A 210 0.67 -13.00 -0.71
CA GLU A 210 -0.08 -11.82 -1.17
C GLU A 210 0.84 -10.76 -1.79
N MET A 211 2.09 -10.66 -1.34
CA MET A 211 3.10 -9.80 -1.95
C MET A 211 3.59 -10.35 -3.29
N ASP A 212 3.65 -11.67 -3.43
CA ASP A 212 3.99 -12.34 -4.70
C ASP A 212 2.89 -12.14 -5.75
N LEU A 213 1.62 -12.18 -5.33
CA LEU A 213 0.50 -11.79 -6.19
C LEU A 213 0.63 -10.36 -6.71
N HIS A 214 0.96 -9.41 -5.82
CA HIS A 214 1.22 -8.01 -6.19
C HIS A 214 2.38 -7.86 -7.18
N TYR A 215 3.44 -8.66 -7.01
CA TYR A 215 4.55 -8.71 -7.95
C TYR A 215 4.09 -9.16 -9.35
N HIS A 216 3.29 -10.23 -9.43
CA HIS A 216 2.78 -10.73 -10.70
C HIS A 216 1.82 -9.76 -11.38
N GLU A 217 0.99 -9.04 -10.61
CA GLU A 217 0.14 -7.96 -11.13
C GLU A 217 0.98 -6.82 -11.70
N MET A 218 2.02 -6.37 -10.98
CA MET A 218 2.98 -5.39 -11.48
C MET A 218 3.63 -5.85 -12.79
N VAL A 219 4.13 -7.09 -12.87
CA VAL A 219 4.76 -7.63 -14.09
C VAL A 219 3.77 -7.62 -15.24
N ARG A 220 2.56 -8.15 -15.04
CA ARG A 220 1.49 -8.16 -16.04
C ARG A 220 1.19 -6.76 -16.55
N ASP A 221 1.08 -5.78 -15.64
CA ASP A 221 0.81 -4.40 -15.99
C ASP A 221 1.96 -3.85 -16.85
N LEU A 222 3.21 -3.97 -16.38
CA LEU A 222 4.41 -3.45 -17.05
C LEU A 222 4.76 -4.13 -18.38
N GLU A 223 4.36 -5.39 -18.58
CA GLU A 223 4.54 -6.10 -19.85
C GLU A 223 3.55 -5.66 -20.93
N ASN A 224 2.54 -4.85 -20.59
CA ASN A 224 1.66 -4.26 -21.60
C ASN A 224 2.42 -3.22 -22.44
N PRO A 225 2.60 -3.45 -23.76
CA PRO A 225 3.49 -2.62 -24.59
C PRO A 225 2.95 -1.22 -24.89
N ASN A 226 1.65 -0.98 -24.68
CA ASN A 226 1.01 0.28 -25.07
C ASN A 226 0.87 1.26 -23.90
N CYS A 227 0.57 0.75 -22.72
CA CYS A 227 0.21 1.58 -21.57
C CYS A 227 0.51 0.89 -20.23
N GLY A 228 1.51 0.00 -20.19
CA GLY A 228 1.79 -0.79 -19.00
C GLY A 228 2.17 0.02 -17.77
N THR A 229 2.97 1.07 -17.97
CA THR A 229 3.31 2.02 -16.91
C THR A 229 2.08 2.76 -16.38
N PHE A 230 1.13 3.12 -17.24
CA PHE A 230 -0.13 3.74 -16.79
C PHE A 230 -0.89 2.80 -15.86
N PHE A 231 -1.03 1.51 -16.23
CA PHE A 231 -1.72 0.52 -15.39
C PHE A 231 -1.00 0.29 -14.07
N PHE A 232 0.32 0.17 -14.09
CA PHE A 232 1.10 0.02 -12.87
C PHE A 232 0.93 1.21 -11.91
N PHE A 233 1.00 2.44 -12.43
CA PHE A 233 0.77 3.64 -11.61
C PHE A 233 -0.69 3.75 -11.15
N SER A 234 -1.66 3.32 -11.95
CA SER A 234 -3.07 3.26 -11.55
C SER A 234 -3.28 2.26 -10.42
N HIS A 235 -2.66 1.09 -10.50
CA HIS A 235 -2.72 0.10 -9.43
C HIS A 235 -2.09 0.62 -8.14
N LEU A 236 -0.94 1.30 -8.20
CA LEU A 236 -0.30 1.82 -6.98
C LEU A 236 -0.96 3.07 -6.41
N PHE A 237 -1.40 4.00 -7.27
CA PHE A 237 -1.77 5.35 -6.87
C PHE A 237 -3.21 5.76 -7.21
N GLY A 238 -3.97 4.88 -7.86
CA GLY A 238 -5.29 5.16 -8.40
C GLY A 238 -5.24 5.87 -9.77
N ASP A 239 -6.31 5.70 -10.54
CA ASP A 239 -6.48 6.25 -11.89
C ASP A 239 -6.26 7.76 -11.95
N ALA A 240 -6.77 8.51 -10.96
CA ALA A 240 -6.66 9.95 -10.93
C ALA A 240 -5.19 10.41 -10.93
N ARG A 241 -4.33 9.74 -10.15
CA ARG A 241 -2.91 10.07 -10.08
C ARG A 241 -2.15 9.61 -11.33
N ALA A 242 -2.46 8.43 -11.84
CA ALA A 242 -1.87 7.93 -13.08
C ALA A 242 -2.15 8.86 -14.27
N ARG A 243 -3.38 9.37 -14.37
CA ARG A 243 -3.79 10.36 -15.38
C ARG A 243 -3.05 11.68 -15.23
N GLU A 244 -2.97 12.21 -14.00
CA GLU A 244 -2.21 13.45 -13.77
C GLU A 244 -0.76 13.32 -14.25
N LEU A 245 -0.11 12.17 -13.99
CA LEU A 245 1.26 11.93 -14.45
C LEU A 245 1.35 11.75 -15.98
N ALA A 246 0.38 11.08 -16.59
CA ALA A 246 0.29 10.95 -18.05
C ALA A 246 0.09 12.31 -18.73
N ASP A 247 -0.77 13.17 -18.19
CA ASP A 247 -1.03 14.53 -18.68
C ASP A 247 0.22 15.43 -18.58
N LEU A 248 1.09 15.15 -17.60
CA LEU A 248 2.42 15.76 -17.47
C LEU A 248 3.46 15.18 -18.46
N GLY A 249 3.06 14.29 -19.36
CA GLY A 249 3.92 13.67 -20.37
C GLY A 249 4.91 12.66 -19.78
N ARG A 250 4.59 12.06 -18.62
CA ARG A 250 5.48 11.07 -17.99
C ARG A 250 5.45 9.71 -18.67
N PHE A 251 4.30 9.33 -19.21
CA PHE A 251 4.08 8.08 -19.94
C PHE A 251 2.77 8.16 -20.72
N THR A 252 2.57 7.21 -21.61
CA THR A 252 1.44 7.12 -22.54
C THR A 252 0.20 6.54 -21.84
N PRO A 253 -0.92 7.28 -21.78
CA PRO A 253 -2.18 6.73 -21.28
C PRO A 253 -2.86 5.83 -22.33
N PRO A 254 -3.77 4.92 -21.92
CA PRO A 254 -4.49 4.09 -22.87
C PRO A 254 -5.38 4.93 -23.82
N PRO A 255 -5.53 4.51 -25.10
CA PRO A 255 -6.17 5.32 -26.16
C PRO A 255 -7.66 5.65 -25.98
N PHE A 256 -8.31 5.27 -24.88
CA PHE A 256 -9.72 5.55 -24.61
C PHE A 256 -9.97 6.23 -23.25
N ALA A 257 -8.92 6.73 -22.60
CA ALA A 257 -9.02 7.31 -21.27
C ALA A 257 -9.83 8.62 -21.22
N ALA A 258 -10.11 9.30 -22.34
CA ALA A 258 -10.76 10.61 -22.36
C ALA A 258 -12.25 10.64 -21.93
N GLN A 259 -12.92 9.50 -21.67
CA GLN A 259 -14.38 9.49 -21.45
C GLN A 259 -14.93 8.77 -20.21
N GLN A 260 -14.11 8.14 -19.36
CA GLN A 260 -14.64 7.39 -18.20
C GLN A 260 -14.48 8.05 -16.82
N ALA A 261 -13.94 9.27 -16.76
CA ALA A 261 -13.80 10.01 -15.50
C ALA A 261 -15.15 10.41 -14.84
N SER A 262 -16.31 10.12 -15.47
CA SER A 262 -17.63 10.44 -14.90
C SER A 262 -18.50 9.22 -14.52
N VAL A 263 -18.05 7.97 -14.72
CA VAL A 263 -18.93 6.80 -14.54
C VAL A 263 -18.45 5.82 -13.47
N HIS A 264 -17.15 5.81 -13.11
CA HIS A 264 -16.65 4.81 -12.16
C HIS A 264 -16.85 5.16 -10.67
N ASP A 265 -17.08 6.43 -10.31
CA ASP A 265 -17.47 6.81 -8.95
C ASP A 265 -18.91 6.38 -8.59
N SER A 266 -19.73 5.99 -9.58
CA SER A 266 -21.14 5.63 -9.34
C SER A 266 -21.38 4.13 -9.12
N ASN A 267 -20.44 3.26 -9.53
CA ASN A 267 -20.69 1.80 -9.54
C ASN A 267 -20.21 1.05 -8.29
N LEU A 268 -19.40 1.67 -7.42
CA LEU A 268 -19.11 1.11 -6.09
C LEU A 268 -20.23 1.40 -5.06
N MET A 269 -21.19 2.28 -5.39
CA MET A 269 -22.37 2.58 -4.57
C MET A 269 -23.63 1.81 -4.99
N ALA A 270 -23.61 1.09 -6.12
CA ALA A 270 -24.81 0.48 -6.72
C ALA A 270 -25.03 -1.01 -6.38
N VAL A 271 -24.27 -1.60 -5.46
CA VAL A 271 -24.41 -3.03 -5.09
C VAL A 271 -25.51 -3.30 -4.05
N ASP A 272 -26.21 -2.27 -3.53
CA ASP A 272 -27.15 -2.45 -2.40
C ASP A 272 -28.61 -2.11 -2.70
N ARG A 273 -29.02 -2.15 -3.98
CA ARG A 273 -30.44 -1.92 -4.37
C ARG A 273 -30.92 -2.86 -5.47
N SER A 274 -30.86 -4.16 -5.24
CA SER A 274 -31.82 -5.08 -5.88
C SER A 274 -31.92 -6.37 -5.07
N PHE A 275 -33.14 -6.90 -5.01
CA PHE A 275 -33.59 -8.11 -4.32
C PHE A 275 -34.08 -7.94 -2.87
N GLY A 276 -35.39 -7.71 -2.78
CA GLY A 276 -36.19 -7.81 -1.56
C GLY A 276 -37.67 -7.76 -1.90
N VAL A 277 -38.12 -8.73 -2.69
CA VAL A 277 -39.51 -8.94 -3.10
C VAL A 277 -40.42 -9.05 -1.87
N SER A 278 -41.52 -8.32 -1.94
CA SER A 278 -42.65 -8.32 -1.03
C SER A 278 -43.40 -9.66 -1.06
N VAL A 279 -43.68 -10.22 0.13
CA VAL A 279 -44.74 -11.22 0.34
C VAL A 279 -45.60 -10.74 1.50
N PRO A 280 -46.94 -10.64 1.34
CA PRO A 280 -47.84 -10.30 2.43
C PRO A 280 -48.42 -11.55 3.11
N SER A 281 -49.01 -11.32 4.29
CA SER A 281 -49.96 -12.17 5.05
C SER A 281 -49.30 -13.15 6.05
N VAL A 282 -49.82 -13.47 7.24
CA VAL A 282 -51.16 -13.37 7.87
C VAL A 282 -50.99 -13.18 9.39
N SER A 283 -51.99 -12.53 9.99
CA SER A 283 -52.29 -12.41 11.41
C SER A 283 -52.28 -13.72 12.23
N GLY A 284 -51.78 -13.67 13.46
CA GLY A 284 -52.04 -14.69 14.47
C GLY A 284 -51.72 -14.19 15.88
N ARG A 285 -52.74 -13.70 16.57
CA ARG A 285 -52.72 -13.47 18.03
C ARG A 285 -52.60 -14.81 18.74
N PHE A 286 -51.71 -14.93 19.73
CA PHE A 286 -51.99 -15.68 20.95
C PHE A 286 -51.30 -14.99 22.14
N SER A 287 -52.13 -14.73 23.15
CA SER A 287 -51.84 -14.24 24.49
C SER A 287 -51.98 -15.43 25.43
N THR A 288 -51.10 -15.50 26.43
CA THR A 288 -51.10 -16.22 27.73
C THR A 288 -49.63 -16.57 28.02
N GLN A 289 -49.04 -16.42 29.20
CA GLN A 289 -49.54 -16.18 30.55
C GLN A 289 -48.33 -15.81 31.42
N ASP A 290 -48.60 -15.07 32.49
CA ASP A 290 -47.72 -14.82 33.63
C ASP A 290 -47.21 -16.12 34.27
N VAL A 291 -45.93 -16.16 34.65
CA VAL A 291 -45.47 -16.95 35.80
C VAL A 291 -44.47 -16.10 36.60
N ILE A 292 -44.98 -15.54 37.68
CA ILE A 292 -44.25 -15.16 38.89
C ILE A 292 -43.96 -16.46 39.65
N MET A 293 -42.72 -16.69 40.10
CA MET A 293 -42.44 -17.60 41.22
C MET A 293 -41.34 -17.01 42.10
N ILE A 294 -41.60 -17.15 43.39
CA ILE A 294 -41.08 -16.45 44.56
C ILE A 294 -39.81 -17.13 45.07
N SER A 295 -39.02 -16.39 45.84
CA SER A 295 -37.87 -16.85 46.62
C SER A 295 -38.22 -17.90 47.68
N SER A 296 -37.25 -18.70 48.06
CA SER A 296 -37.16 -19.24 49.42
C SER A 296 -35.69 -19.42 49.80
N ASP A 297 -35.37 -18.89 50.98
CA ASP A 297 -34.12 -19.00 51.71
C ASP A 297 -33.82 -20.42 52.24
N GLU A 298 -32.60 -20.55 52.76
CA GLU A 298 -32.12 -21.47 53.82
C GLU A 298 -31.91 -22.97 53.48
N GLU A 299 -30.63 -23.36 53.38
CA GLU A 299 -29.86 -24.03 54.46
C GLU A 299 -28.36 -23.70 54.33
#